data_AF-A0A5D2TY71-F1
#
_entry.id   AF-A0A5D2TY71-F1
#
_cell.length_a   1.000
_cell.length_b   1.000
_cell.length_c   1.000
_cell.angle_alpha   90.00
_cell.angle_beta   90.00
_cell.angle_gamma   90.00
#
_symmetry.space_group_name_H-M   'P 1'
#
loop_
_entity.id
_entity.type
_entity.pdbx_description
1 polymer ?
#
loop_
_entity_poly.entity_id
_entity_poly.type
_entity_poly.pdbx_seq_one_letter_code
_entity_poly.pdbx_strand_id
1 'polypeptide(L)'
;MASQQHLEKMQLRQNYRNLWHTDLITTIHRHPLYCCFALWCGPCASYMLRKRALYGDMSRYTCCAGYMPCSGRCGESKCPEFCLCTEVFLCFGNSVASTRFLLQDEFNIQTTKCDNCIIGFMFCLQQIACIFSLVAMIVGSDEIQEASQILSCLADMVYCTVCACMQTQHKVEMDKRDGKFGPQPMAVPPVQQMSRIDQPVPPAAGYPPAAYGQPYPAQGYPPAAYPPP
;
A
#
# COMPACT_ATOMS: atom_id res chain seq x y z
N MET A 1 3.30 26.75 4.10
CA MET A 1 3.52 26.29 2.71
C MET A 1 3.43 24.77 2.57
N ALA A 2 4.17 23.95 3.34
CA ALA A 2 4.04 22.48 3.27
C ALA A 2 2.61 21.97 3.56
N SER A 3 1.93 22.53 4.57
CA SER A 3 0.54 22.14 4.91
C SER A 3 -0.47 22.38 3.76
N GLN A 4 -0.36 23.49 3.03
CA GLN A 4 -1.23 23.77 1.87
C GLN A 4 -0.97 22.79 0.72
N GLN A 5 0.29 22.45 0.45
CA GLN A 5 0.65 21.47 -0.58
C GLN A 5 0.12 20.06 -0.26
N HIS A 6 0.04 19.69 1.02
CA HIS A 6 -0.57 18.42 1.43
C HIS A 6 -2.09 18.42 1.26
N LEU A 7 -2.74 19.55 1.56
CA LEU A 7 -4.19 19.74 1.35
C LEU A 7 -4.57 19.65 -0.13
N GLU A 8 -3.82 20.33 -1.01
CA GLU A 8 -4.05 20.28 -2.46
C GLU A 8 -3.84 18.87 -3.02
N LYS A 9 -2.81 18.14 -2.56
CA LYS A 9 -2.61 16.73 -2.94
C LYS A 9 -3.76 15.84 -2.47
N MET A 10 -4.28 16.05 -1.26
CA MET A 10 -5.46 15.34 -0.79
C MET A 10 -6.70 15.65 -1.62
N GLN A 11 -6.90 16.91 -2.04
CA GLN A 11 -7.99 17.29 -2.94
C GLN A 11 -7.83 16.68 -4.34
N LEU A 12 -6.61 16.60 -4.87
CA LEU A 12 -6.34 15.95 -6.16
C LEU A 12 -6.72 14.47 -6.12
N ARG A 13 -6.37 13.77 -5.03
CA ARG A 13 -6.72 12.36 -4.79
C ARG A 13 -8.23 12.11 -4.70
N GLN A 14 -9.05 13.13 -4.43
CA GLN A 14 -10.51 13.01 -4.49
C GLN A 14 -11.02 12.92 -5.93
N ASN A 15 -10.29 13.44 -6.92
CA ASN A 15 -10.66 13.41 -8.33
C ASN A 15 -10.22 12.13 -9.05
N TYR A 16 -9.54 11.22 -8.35
CA TYR A 16 -9.13 9.92 -8.86
C TYR A 16 -10.35 9.06 -9.18
N ARG A 17 -10.34 8.45 -10.38
CA ARG A 17 -11.47 7.68 -10.91
C ARG A 17 -11.28 6.17 -10.77
N ASN A 18 -10.06 5.69 -10.58
CA ASN A 18 -9.79 4.26 -10.46
C ASN A 18 -10.03 3.78 -9.02
N LEU A 19 -10.48 2.53 -8.89
CA LEU A 19 -10.65 1.86 -7.60
C LEU A 19 -9.61 0.75 -7.46
N TRP A 20 -9.32 0.39 -6.21
CA TRP A 20 -8.45 -0.75 -5.91
C TRP A 20 -8.99 -2.03 -6.54
N HIS A 21 -8.11 -2.84 -7.12
CA HIS A 21 -8.54 -4.09 -7.77
C HIS A 21 -9.15 -5.10 -6.78
N THR A 22 -8.75 -5.06 -5.51
CA THR A 22 -9.32 -5.90 -4.45
C THR A 22 -9.50 -5.07 -3.19
N ASP A 23 -10.67 -5.16 -2.57
CA ASP A 23 -10.97 -4.51 -1.30
C ASP A 23 -10.17 -5.12 -0.14
N LEU A 24 -9.91 -4.33 0.91
CA LEU A 24 -9.17 -4.79 2.10
C LEU A 24 -9.74 -6.09 2.68
N ILE A 25 -11.06 -6.19 2.83
CA ILE A 25 -11.72 -7.37 3.40
C ILE A 25 -11.50 -8.60 2.51
N THR A 26 -11.63 -8.41 1.20
CA THR A 26 -11.57 -9.49 0.22
C THR A 26 -10.13 -10.01 0.01
N THR A 27 -9.10 -9.22 0.36
CA THR A 27 -7.70 -9.67 0.25
C THR A 27 -7.38 -10.90 1.10
N ILE A 28 -8.02 -11.05 2.27
CA ILE A 28 -7.79 -12.19 3.17
C ILE A 28 -8.17 -13.51 2.48
N HIS A 29 -9.30 -13.52 1.78
CA HIS A 29 -9.81 -14.72 1.11
C HIS A 29 -9.14 -14.97 -0.25
N ARG A 30 -8.81 -13.91 -1.00
CA ARG A 30 -8.23 -14.05 -2.35
C ARG A 30 -6.72 -14.31 -2.34
N HIS A 31 -6.00 -13.81 -1.34
CA HIS A 31 -4.55 -13.96 -1.23
C HIS A 31 -4.11 -14.39 0.18
N PRO A 32 -4.63 -15.53 0.69
CA PRO A 32 -4.40 -15.94 2.08
C PRO A 32 -2.92 -16.16 2.39
N LEU A 33 -2.17 -16.77 1.47
CA LEU A 33 -0.74 -17.07 1.68
C LEU A 33 0.10 -15.81 1.88
N TYR A 34 -0.13 -14.78 1.06
CA TYR A 34 0.61 -13.54 1.18
C TYR A 34 0.12 -12.69 2.36
N CYS A 35 -1.18 -12.71 2.65
CA CYS A 35 -1.73 -12.06 3.83
C CYS A 35 -1.14 -12.67 5.11
N CYS A 36 -1.01 -14.00 5.20
CA CYS A 36 -0.31 -14.66 6.30
C CYS A 36 1.16 -14.24 6.34
N PHE A 37 1.88 -14.24 5.22
CA PHE A 37 3.27 -13.77 5.20
C PHE A 37 3.42 -12.32 5.72
N ALA A 38 2.53 -11.42 5.29
CA ALA A 38 2.53 -10.03 5.73
C ALA A 38 2.08 -9.85 7.19
N LEU A 39 1.31 -10.79 7.75
CA LEU A 39 0.93 -10.81 9.16
C LEU A 39 2.12 -11.23 10.03
N TRP A 40 2.86 -12.28 9.63
CA TRP A 40 3.98 -12.84 10.41
C TRP A 40 5.31 -12.10 10.21
N CYS A 41 5.58 -11.58 9.01
CA CYS A 41 6.68 -10.65 8.77
C CYS A 41 6.23 -9.40 8.01
N GLY A 42 5.45 -8.55 8.69
CA GLY A 42 5.05 -7.23 8.19
C GLY A 42 6.23 -6.37 7.70
N PRO A 43 7.32 -6.19 8.48
CA PRO A 43 8.46 -5.39 8.04
C PRO A 43 9.13 -5.94 6.76
N CYS A 44 9.24 -7.26 6.61
CA CYS A 44 9.76 -7.89 5.39
C CYS A 44 8.88 -7.56 4.18
N ALA A 45 7.56 -7.72 4.32
CA ALA A 45 6.60 -7.43 3.27
C ALA A 45 6.67 -5.95 2.87
N SER A 46 6.73 -5.03 3.85
CA SER A 46 6.82 -3.60 3.59
C SER A 46 8.11 -3.24 2.86
N TYR A 47 9.25 -3.82 3.26
CA TYR A 47 10.54 -3.60 2.58
C TYR A 47 10.48 -4.02 1.11
N MET A 48 9.99 -5.23 0.83
CA MET A 48 9.88 -5.75 -0.53
C MET A 48 8.91 -4.92 -1.38
N LEU A 49 7.75 -4.56 -0.82
CA LEU A 49 6.74 -3.75 -1.51
C LEU A 49 7.25 -2.34 -1.80
N ARG A 50 7.96 -1.73 -0.86
CA ARG A 50 8.54 -0.39 -1.02
C ARG A 50 9.62 -0.38 -2.09
N LYS A 51 10.52 -1.38 -2.09
CA LYS A 51 11.55 -1.54 -3.12
C LYS A 51 10.94 -1.76 -4.50
N ARG A 52 9.86 -2.55 -4.58
CA ARG A 52 9.11 -2.78 -5.82
C ARG A 52 8.33 -1.56 -6.30
N ALA A 53 7.76 -0.77 -5.39
CA ALA A 53 7.08 0.48 -5.71
C ALA A 53 8.04 1.48 -6.34
N LEU A 54 9.31 1.49 -5.93
CA LEU A 54 10.39 2.31 -6.50
C LEU A 54 11.05 1.70 -7.75
N TYR A 55 10.46 0.66 -8.35
CA TYR A 55 11.03 -0.03 -9.53
C TYR A 55 12.42 -0.62 -9.30
N GLY A 56 12.80 -0.88 -8.05
CA GLY A 56 14.14 -1.33 -7.69
C GLY A 56 15.21 -0.24 -7.71
N ASP A 57 14.87 0.98 -8.13
CA ASP A 57 15.79 2.12 -8.18
C ASP A 57 15.84 2.82 -6.81
N MET A 58 16.87 2.47 -6.03
CA MET A 58 17.10 3.04 -4.70
C MET A 58 17.58 4.49 -4.72
N SER A 59 17.96 5.05 -5.88
CA SER A 59 18.30 6.48 -5.99
C SER A 59 17.08 7.39 -5.78
N ARG A 60 15.88 6.85 -5.99
CA ARG A 60 14.58 7.51 -5.82
C ARG A 60 14.06 7.45 -4.40
N TYR A 61 14.75 6.74 -3.52
CA TYR A 61 14.29 6.50 -2.16
C TYR A 61 14.37 7.78 -1.32
N THR A 62 13.26 8.11 -0.68
CA THR A 62 13.18 9.13 0.38
C THR A 62 12.45 8.51 1.56
N CYS A 63 13.06 8.61 2.74
CA CYS A 63 12.53 8.07 3.99
C CYS A 63 11.11 8.58 4.25
N CYS A 64 10.18 7.69 4.61
CA CYS A 64 8.77 7.99 4.86
C CYS A 64 8.10 8.81 3.73
N ALA A 65 8.62 8.69 2.50
CA ALA A 65 8.25 9.51 1.34
C ALA A 65 8.27 11.03 1.58
N GLY A 66 9.10 11.54 2.51
CA GLY A 66 9.17 12.96 2.80
C GLY A 66 8.09 13.50 3.75
N TYR A 67 7.19 12.65 4.27
CA TYR A 67 6.11 13.08 5.17
C TYR A 67 6.57 13.30 6.61
N MET A 68 7.67 12.65 7.01
CA MET A 68 8.19 12.69 8.38
C MET A 68 9.37 13.67 8.46
N PRO A 69 9.55 14.43 9.56
CA PRO A 69 10.66 15.36 9.71
C PRO A 69 12.06 14.70 9.73
N CYS A 70 12.14 13.37 9.82
CA CYS A 70 13.39 12.61 9.68
C CYS A 70 13.85 12.44 8.21
N SER A 71 12.98 12.71 7.23
CA SER A 71 13.28 12.57 5.80
C SER A 71 14.39 13.55 5.37
N GLY A 72 15.37 13.08 4.59
CA GLY A 72 16.51 13.90 4.16
C GLY A 72 17.62 14.12 5.20
N ARG A 73 17.41 13.71 6.47
CA ARG A 73 18.40 13.89 7.56
C ARG A 73 19.11 12.59 7.95
N CYS A 74 18.59 11.43 7.53
CA CYS A 74 19.12 10.11 7.88
C CYS A 74 20.17 9.55 6.89
N GLY A 75 20.75 10.36 6.00
CA GLY A 75 21.79 9.90 5.07
C GLY A 75 21.28 8.97 3.97
N GLU A 76 20.00 9.08 3.60
CA GLU A 76 19.32 8.27 2.60
C GLU A 76 20.02 8.23 1.23
N SER A 77 20.78 9.27 0.88
CA SER A 77 21.56 9.35 -0.37
C SER A 77 22.81 8.47 -0.38
N LYS A 78 23.34 8.08 0.78
CA LYS A 78 24.56 7.25 0.90
C LYS A 78 24.23 5.76 1.05
N CYS A 79 23.23 5.43 1.86
CA CYS A 79 22.79 4.04 2.13
C CYS A 79 21.25 3.92 2.17
N PRO A 80 20.56 3.95 1.02
CA PRO A 80 19.10 3.93 0.95
C PRO A 80 18.50 2.63 1.49
N GLU A 81 19.15 1.48 1.29
CA GLU A 81 18.65 0.18 1.76
C GLU A 81 18.65 0.06 3.29
N PHE A 82 19.67 0.60 3.96
CA PHE A 82 19.73 0.64 5.42
C PHE A 82 18.68 1.59 5.99
N CYS A 83 18.49 2.74 5.35
CA CYS A 83 17.45 3.69 5.73
C CYS A 83 16.05 3.11 5.53
N LEU A 84 15.83 2.36 4.44
CA LEU A 84 14.60 1.63 4.19
C LEU A 84 14.35 0.53 5.23
N CYS A 85 15.39 -0.23 5.60
CA CYS A 85 15.33 -1.21 6.69
C CYS A 85 14.89 -0.51 7.99
N THR A 86 15.53 0.61 8.32
CA THR A 86 15.20 1.41 9.50
C THR A 86 13.76 1.94 9.44
N GLU A 87 13.28 2.37 8.28
CA GLU A 87 11.90 2.84 8.07
C GLU A 87 10.89 1.72 8.36
N VAL A 88 11.10 0.51 7.83
CA VAL A 88 10.13 -0.59 8.01
C VAL A 88 10.11 -1.16 9.43
N PHE A 89 11.20 -1.02 10.19
CA PHE A 89 11.27 -1.48 11.58
C PHE A 89 10.81 -0.41 12.58
N LEU A 90 11.21 0.85 12.41
CA LEU A 90 10.91 1.93 13.37
C LEU A 90 9.69 2.76 13.00
N CYS A 91 9.28 2.72 11.73
CA CYS A 91 8.24 3.58 11.16
C CYS A 91 7.29 2.76 10.26
N PHE A 92 7.01 1.51 10.64
CA PHE A 92 6.23 0.56 9.83
C PHE A 92 4.93 1.16 9.28
N GLY A 93 4.11 1.80 10.12
CA GLY A 93 2.87 2.44 9.67
C GLY A 93 3.08 3.53 8.63
N ASN A 94 4.11 4.37 8.80
CA ASN A 94 4.48 5.38 7.82
C ASN A 94 4.99 4.75 6.52
N SER A 95 5.67 3.61 6.60
CA SER A 95 6.13 2.87 5.42
C SER A 95 4.97 2.31 4.60
N VAL A 96 4.00 1.66 5.27
CA VAL A 96 2.79 1.13 4.60
C VAL A 96 1.95 2.27 4.03
N ALA A 97 1.70 3.34 4.79
CA ALA A 97 0.92 4.49 4.35
C ALA A 97 1.58 5.23 3.17
N SER A 98 2.89 5.45 3.24
CA SER A 98 3.62 6.14 2.18
C SER A 98 3.69 5.31 0.89
N THR A 99 3.73 3.99 0.99
CA THR A 99 3.62 3.08 -0.16
C THR A 99 2.23 3.13 -0.77
N ARG A 100 1.18 3.18 0.06
CA ARG A 100 -0.20 3.37 -0.41
C ARG A 100 -0.34 4.65 -1.21
N PHE A 101 0.13 5.78 -0.66
CA PHE A 101 0.03 7.06 -1.35
C PHE A 101 0.78 7.08 -2.68
N LEU A 102 1.95 6.45 -2.75
CA LEU A 102 2.70 6.32 -4.00
C LEU A 102 1.89 5.58 -5.05
N LEU A 103 1.29 4.43 -4.70
CA LEU A 103 0.44 3.66 -5.63
C LEU A 103 -0.83 4.43 -6.03
N GLN A 104 -1.44 5.16 -5.10
CA GLN A 104 -2.62 5.97 -5.39
C GLN A 104 -2.30 7.07 -6.40
N ASP A 105 -1.17 7.76 -6.22
CA ASP A 105 -0.73 8.82 -7.12
C ASP A 105 -0.30 8.24 -8.49
N GLU A 106 0.30 7.05 -8.51
CA GLU A 106 0.75 6.38 -9.74
C GLU A 106 -0.42 5.87 -10.60
N PHE A 107 -1.42 5.23 -9.99
CA PHE A 107 -2.55 4.63 -10.69
C PHE A 107 -3.81 5.50 -10.69
N ASN A 108 -3.76 6.70 -10.10
CA ASN A 108 -4.92 7.57 -9.85
C ASN A 108 -6.07 6.78 -9.18
N ILE A 109 -5.75 6.08 -8.08
CA ILE A 109 -6.69 5.24 -7.33
C ILE A 109 -7.23 5.96 -6.10
N GLN A 110 -8.56 5.98 -5.96
CA GLN A 110 -9.24 6.55 -4.80
C GLN A 110 -9.36 5.52 -3.65
N THR A 111 -9.25 6.00 -2.41
CA THR A 111 -9.62 5.20 -1.23
C THR A 111 -11.13 5.03 -1.15
N THR A 112 -11.61 3.79 -1.00
CA THR A 112 -13.05 3.54 -0.82
C THR A 112 -13.52 4.02 0.55
N LYS A 113 -14.83 4.23 0.72
CA LYS A 113 -15.42 4.57 2.04
C LYS A 113 -15.17 3.48 3.08
N CYS A 114 -15.19 2.22 2.64
CA CYS A 114 -14.92 1.07 3.51
C CYS A 114 -13.47 1.10 4.01
N ASP A 115 -12.50 1.33 3.13
CA ASP A 115 -11.10 1.48 3.50
C ASP A 115 -10.88 2.63 4.50
N ASN A 116 -11.52 3.79 4.28
CA ASN A 116 -11.45 4.91 5.22
C ASN A 116 -12.02 4.57 6.60
N CYS A 117 -13.11 3.80 6.65
CA CYS A 117 -13.70 3.34 7.91
C CYS A 117 -12.75 2.38 8.65
N ILE A 118 -12.16 1.41 7.94
CA ILE A 118 -11.24 0.43 8.52
C ILE A 118 -9.96 1.11 9.02
N ILE A 119 -9.35 1.97 8.21
CA ILE A 119 -8.16 2.73 8.60
C ILE A 119 -8.48 3.68 9.75
N GLY A 120 -9.63 4.34 9.72
CA GLY A 120 -10.09 5.21 10.81
C GLY A 120 -10.30 4.45 12.12
N PHE A 121 -10.93 3.27 12.06
CA PHE A 121 -11.13 2.40 13.22
C PHE A 121 -9.80 1.95 13.83
N MET A 122 -8.84 1.53 12.98
CA MET A 122 -7.48 1.17 13.42
C MET A 122 -6.81 2.32 14.18
N PHE A 123 -6.84 3.55 13.64
CA PHE A 123 -6.26 4.71 14.33
C PHE A 123 -7.01 5.03 15.62
N CYS A 124 -8.34 5.01 15.62
CA CYS A 124 -9.13 5.24 16.83
C CYS A 124 -8.77 4.26 17.95
N LEU A 125 -8.67 2.96 17.65
CA LEU A 125 -8.27 1.97 18.64
C LEU A 125 -6.88 2.23 19.22
N GLN A 126 -5.90 2.56 18.37
CA GLN A 126 -4.55 2.88 18.84
C GLN A 126 -4.53 4.12 19.75
N GLN A 127 -5.32 5.15 19.42
CA GLN A 127 -5.43 6.36 20.24
C GLN A 127 -6.09 6.07 21.59
N ILE A 128 -7.14 5.26 21.63
CA ILE A 128 -7.81 4.88 22.89
C ILE A 128 -6.85 4.04 23.75
N ALA A 129 -6.13 3.07 23.17
CA ALA A 129 -5.12 2.29 23.88
C ALA A 129 -4.02 3.18 24.49
N CYS A 130 -3.56 4.18 23.75
CA CYS A 130 -2.58 5.16 24.23
C CYS A 130 -3.12 6.01 25.38
N ILE A 131 -4.35 6.52 25.28
CA ILE A 131 -5.00 7.31 26.35
C ILE A 131 -5.14 6.46 27.62
N PHE A 132 -5.60 5.22 27.51
CA PHE A 132 -5.75 4.32 28.65
C PHE A 132 -4.41 4.00 29.31
N SER A 133 -3.34 3.85 28.53
CA SER A 133 -1.98 3.66 29.04
C SER A 133 -1.48 4.89 29.80
N LEU A 134 -1.74 6.10 29.30
CA LEU A 134 -1.40 7.35 30.00
C LEU A 134 -2.19 7.51 31.29
N VAL A 135 -3.49 7.21 31.27
CA VAL A 135 -4.35 7.29 32.46
C VAL A 135 -3.94 6.25 33.50
N ALA A 136 -3.59 5.02 33.09
CA ALA A 136 -3.05 3.99 33.98
C ALA A 136 -1.77 4.47 34.69
N MET A 137 -0.85 5.12 33.96
CA MET A 137 0.38 5.69 34.55
C MET A 137 0.10 6.83 35.55
N ILE A 138 -0.93 7.65 35.32
CA ILE A 138 -1.27 8.77 36.21
C ILE A 138 -2.02 8.31 37.46
N VAL A 139 -2.96 7.38 37.31
CA VAL A 139 -3.83 6.91 38.40
C VAL A 139 -3.16 5.84 39.26
N GLY A 140 -2.22 5.07 38.70
CA GLY A 140 -1.44 4.07 39.44
C GLY A 140 -2.28 2.89 39.95
N SER A 141 -3.43 2.61 39.34
CA SER A 141 -4.32 1.52 39.71
C SER A 141 -4.08 0.27 38.84
N ASP A 142 -3.92 -0.89 39.48
CA ASP A 142 -3.61 -2.15 38.80
C ASP A 142 -4.71 -2.58 37.81
N GLU A 143 -5.99 -2.36 38.12
CA GLU A 143 -7.10 -2.77 37.22
C GLU A 143 -7.13 -1.99 35.90
N ILE A 144 -6.81 -0.69 35.93
CA ILE A 144 -6.73 0.12 34.70
C ILE A 144 -5.48 -0.27 33.90
N GLN A 145 -4.41 -0.69 34.58
CA GLN A 145 -3.20 -1.19 33.92
C GLN A 145 -3.48 -2.49 33.17
N GLU A 146 -4.14 -3.47 33.77
CA GLU A 146 -4.55 -4.70 33.07
C GLU A 146 -5.49 -4.41 31.88
N ALA A 147 -6.50 -3.54 32.09
CA ALA A 147 -7.40 -3.14 31.01
C ALA A 147 -6.65 -2.45 29.84
N SER A 148 -5.68 -1.58 30.14
CA SER A 148 -4.85 -0.92 29.13
C SER A 148 -3.97 -1.88 28.34
N GLN A 149 -3.44 -2.94 28.99
CA GLN A 149 -2.64 -3.96 28.32
C GLN A 149 -3.49 -4.81 27.36
N ILE A 150 -4.68 -5.23 27.80
CA ILE A 150 -5.62 -5.97 26.93
C ILE A 150 -6.02 -5.10 25.74
N LEU A 151 -6.34 -3.83 25.98
CA LEU A 151 -6.73 -2.90 24.91
C LEU A 151 -5.57 -2.64 23.94
N SER A 152 -4.34 -2.53 24.42
CA SER A 152 -3.15 -2.38 23.58
C SER A 152 -2.92 -3.63 22.73
N CYS A 153 -3.04 -4.83 23.32
CA CYS A 153 -2.97 -6.08 22.58
C CYS A 153 -4.05 -6.18 21.49
N LEU A 154 -5.29 -5.80 21.79
CA LEU A 154 -6.36 -5.73 20.80
C LEU A 154 -6.06 -4.73 19.68
N ALA A 155 -5.57 -3.54 20.03
CA ALA A 155 -5.19 -2.52 19.05
C ALA A 155 -4.08 -3.02 18.13
N ASP A 156 -3.04 -3.66 18.69
CA ASP A 156 -1.91 -4.20 17.94
C ASP A 156 -2.34 -5.36 17.03
N MET A 157 -3.24 -6.24 17.47
CA MET A 157 -3.80 -7.30 16.61
C MET A 157 -4.58 -6.74 15.43
N VAL A 158 -5.43 -5.72 15.67
CA VAL A 158 -6.17 -5.05 14.59
C VAL A 158 -5.20 -4.35 13.64
N TYR A 159 -4.21 -3.65 14.19
CA TYR A 159 -3.18 -2.96 13.42
C TYR A 159 -2.39 -3.91 12.50
N CYS A 160 -1.84 -5.00 13.05
CA CYS A 160 -1.12 -6.01 12.28
C CYS A 160 -1.99 -6.63 11.17
N THR A 161 -3.27 -6.92 11.47
CA THR A 161 -4.20 -7.50 10.49
C THR A 161 -4.52 -6.51 9.37
N VAL A 162 -4.87 -5.27 9.70
CA VAL A 162 -5.19 -4.23 8.71
C VAL A 162 -3.96 -3.92 7.85
N CYS A 163 -2.78 -3.79 8.45
CA CYS A 163 -1.53 -3.59 7.71
C CYS A 163 -1.18 -4.77 6.81
N ALA A 164 -1.45 -6.02 7.21
CA ALA A 164 -1.27 -7.18 6.35
C ALA A 164 -2.20 -7.14 5.13
N CYS A 165 -3.47 -6.78 5.32
CA CYS A 165 -4.43 -6.60 4.23
C CYS A 165 -4.01 -5.47 3.28
N MET A 166 -3.60 -4.31 3.80
CA MET A 166 -3.12 -3.18 3.00
C MET A 166 -1.88 -3.55 2.17
N GLN A 167 -0.90 -4.21 2.78
CA GLN A 167 0.29 -4.67 2.07
C GLN A 167 -0.04 -5.70 0.98
N THR A 168 -1.02 -6.56 1.22
CA THR A 168 -1.52 -7.51 0.21
C THR A 168 -2.20 -6.78 -0.94
N GLN A 169 -3.01 -5.76 -0.64
CA GLN A 169 -3.62 -4.89 -1.66
C GLN A 169 -2.55 -4.18 -2.50
N HIS A 170 -1.50 -3.65 -1.88
CA HIS A 170 -0.36 -3.04 -2.59
C HIS A 170 0.33 -4.04 -3.53
N LYS A 171 0.51 -5.29 -3.07
CA LYS A 171 1.10 -6.35 -3.89
C LYS A 171 0.27 -6.61 -5.14
N VAL A 172 -1.05 -6.76 -4.99
CA VAL A 172 -1.97 -7.07 -6.10
C VAL A 172 -1.96 -5.96 -7.14
N GLU A 173 -2.00 -4.69 -6.72
CA GLU A 173 -1.96 -3.57 -7.65
C GLU A 173 -0.61 -3.51 -8.39
N MET A 174 0.50 -3.79 -7.70
CA MET A 174 1.82 -3.90 -8.35
C MET A 174 1.93 -5.15 -9.24
N ASP A 175 1.30 -6.27 -8.91
CA ASP A 175 1.26 -7.46 -9.78
C ASP A 175 0.48 -7.19 -11.07
N LYS A 176 -0.59 -6.39 -11.00
CA LYS A 176 -1.31 -5.88 -12.17
C LYS A 176 -0.43 -4.94 -13.01
N ARG A 177 0.29 -4.02 -12.37
CA ARG A 177 1.24 -3.11 -13.04
C ARG A 177 2.30 -3.86 -13.83
N ASP A 178 2.92 -4.84 -13.18
CA ASP A 178 4.05 -5.60 -13.72
C ASP A 178 3.58 -6.66 -14.76
N GLY A 179 2.32 -6.59 -15.23
CA GLY A 179 1.81 -7.41 -16.32
C GLY A 179 1.53 -8.88 -15.95
N LYS A 180 1.55 -9.25 -14.66
CA LYS A 180 1.26 -10.63 -14.24
C LYS A 180 -0.20 -11.06 -14.49
N PHE A 181 -1.06 -10.11 -14.88
CA PHE A 181 -2.47 -10.33 -15.22
C PHE A 181 -2.83 -9.91 -16.67
N GLY A 182 -1.86 -9.56 -17.55
CA GLY A 182 -2.15 -9.16 -18.95
C GLY A 182 -0.98 -8.50 -19.70
N PRO A 183 -1.04 -8.36 -21.05
CA PRO A 183 0.12 -8.29 -21.94
C PRO A 183 0.85 -6.93 -22.04
N GLN A 184 0.65 -5.99 -21.13
CA GLN A 184 1.34 -4.69 -21.22
C GLN A 184 1.95 -4.30 -19.87
N PRO A 185 3.29 -4.35 -19.73
CA PRO A 185 3.97 -3.75 -18.59
C PRO A 185 3.71 -2.24 -18.62
N MET A 186 3.13 -1.69 -17.55
CA MET A 186 3.03 -0.24 -17.39
C MET A 186 4.45 0.34 -17.46
N ALA A 187 4.67 1.30 -18.37
CA ALA A 187 5.95 1.94 -18.53
C ALA A 187 6.38 2.59 -17.20
N VAL A 188 7.63 2.35 -16.79
CA VAL A 188 8.25 2.95 -15.60
C VAL A 188 8.10 4.47 -15.69
N PRO A 189 7.33 5.12 -14.80
CA PRO A 189 7.26 6.57 -14.78
C PRO A 189 8.66 7.12 -14.49
N PRO A 190 9.03 8.25 -15.13
CA PRO A 190 10.28 8.93 -14.81
C PRO A 190 10.37 9.20 -13.31
N VAL A 191 11.60 9.44 -12.85
CA VAL A 191 11.96 9.78 -11.47
C VAL A 191 10.90 10.70 -10.83
N GLN A 192 9.89 10.12 -10.18
CA GLN A 192 8.97 10.90 -9.37
C GLN A 192 9.76 11.25 -8.10
N GLN A 193 10.46 12.38 -8.15
CA GLN A 193 10.17 13.39 -7.14
C GLN A 193 8.64 13.51 -7.15
N MET A 194 7.95 13.40 -6.01
CA MET A 194 6.53 13.78 -6.00
C MET A 194 6.44 15.19 -6.59
N SER A 195 6.07 15.29 -7.86
CA SER A 195 6.41 16.43 -8.70
C SER A 195 5.95 17.72 -8.05
N ARG A 196 6.87 18.67 -8.02
CA ARG A 196 6.55 20.10 -7.93
C ARG A 196 5.53 20.37 -9.04
N ILE A 197 4.29 20.61 -8.61
CA ILE A 197 3.05 21.17 -9.20
C ILE A 197 2.92 21.42 -10.72
N ASP A 198 3.98 21.48 -11.53
CA ASP A 198 3.96 21.88 -12.94
C ASP A 198 3.81 20.74 -13.97
N GLN A 199 3.47 19.51 -13.56
CA GLN A 199 3.31 18.42 -14.52
C GLN A 199 1.84 18.31 -14.97
N PRO A 200 1.51 18.58 -16.25
CA PRO A 200 0.16 18.42 -16.76
C PRO A 200 -0.29 16.97 -16.65
N VAL A 201 -1.55 16.78 -16.26
CA VAL A 201 -2.22 15.49 -16.14
C VAL A 201 -2.04 14.69 -17.43
N PRO A 202 -1.43 13.49 -17.41
CA PRO A 202 -1.32 12.68 -18.61
C PRO A 202 -2.72 12.24 -19.08
N PRO A 203 -2.96 12.20 -20.41
CA PRO A 203 -4.25 11.81 -20.95
C PRO A 203 -4.59 10.35 -20.58
N ALA A 204 -5.89 10.10 -20.41
CA ALA A 204 -6.43 8.82 -19.96
C ALA A 204 -5.97 7.64 -20.83
N ALA A 205 -5.52 6.55 -20.20
CA ALA A 205 -5.51 5.23 -20.81
C ALA A 205 -6.97 4.74 -20.89
N GLY A 206 -7.70 5.18 -21.91
CA GLY A 206 -9.06 4.74 -22.18
C GLY A 206 -9.06 3.27 -22.60
N TYR A 207 -9.49 2.38 -21.72
CA TYR A 207 -9.99 1.06 -22.13
C TYR A 207 -11.52 1.08 -22.10
N PRO A 208 -12.18 0.52 -23.13
CA PRO A 208 -13.63 0.37 -23.13
C PRO A 208 -14.06 -0.53 -21.96
N PRO A 209 -15.25 -0.29 -21.37
CA PRO A 209 -15.79 -1.13 -20.32
C PRO A 209 -15.92 -2.57 -20.83
N ALA A 210 -15.50 -3.53 -20.00
CA ALA A 210 -15.63 -4.96 -20.31
C ALA A 210 -17.10 -5.30 -20.58
N ALA A 211 -17.42 -5.61 -21.84
CA ALA A 211 -18.71 -6.16 -22.22
C ALA A 211 -18.82 -7.57 -21.63
N TYR A 212 -19.66 -7.72 -20.61
CA TYR A 212 -20.10 -9.03 -20.14
C TYR A 212 -20.87 -9.73 -21.25
N GLY A 213 -20.30 -10.82 -21.78
CA GLY A 213 -20.99 -11.76 -22.65
C GLY A 213 -20.40 -11.88 -24.05
N GLN A 214 -19.31 -12.65 -24.20
CA GLN A 214 -18.95 -13.31 -25.46
C GLN A 214 -18.28 -14.67 -25.17
N PRO A 215 -18.60 -15.73 -25.94
CA PRO A 215 -18.09 -17.08 -25.72
C PRO A 215 -16.62 -17.21 -26.14
N TYR A 216 -15.88 -18.03 -25.38
CA TYR A 216 -14.46 -18.35 -25.57
C TYR A 216 -14.13 -18.74 -27.03
N PRO A 217 -13.04 -18.21 -27.64
CA PRO A 217 -12.54 -18.75 -28.89
C PRO A 217 -11.83 -20.09 -28.64
N ALA A 218 -12.28 -21.12 -29.36
CA ALA A 218 -11.73 -22.46 -29.32
C ALA A 218 -10.26 -22.47 -29.79
N GLN A 219 -9.39 -22.99 -28.93
CA GLN A 219 -7.96 -23.17 -29.17
C GLN A 219 -7.76 -24.37 -30.11
N GLY A 220 -7.51 -24.09 -31.40
CA GLY A 220 -7.30 -25.11 -32.42
C GLY A 220 -5.95 -25.82 -32.27
N TYR A 221 -6.00 -27.14 -32.03
CA TYR A 221 -4.86 -28.05 -32.19
C TYR A 221 -4.50 -28.20 -33.68
N PRO A 222 -3.21 -28.28 -34.06
CA PRO A 222 -2.84 -28.62 -35.43
C PRO A 222 -3.12 -30.11 -35.71
N PRO A 223 -3.67 -30.48 -36.89
CA PRO A 223 -3.99 -31.87 -37.21
C PRO A 223 -2.72 -32.69 -37.51
N ALA A 224 -2.65 -33.89 -36.92
CA ALA A 224 -1.64 -34.90 -37.20
C ALA A 224 -1.86 -35.50 -38.59
N ALA A 225 -0.85 -35.38 -39.47
CA ALA A 225 -0.83 -36.04 -40.77
C ALA A 225 -0.39 -37.51 -40.60
N TYR A 226 -1.24 -38.45 -41.01
CA TYR A 226 -0.85 -39.85 -41.21
C TYR A 226 -0.22 -40.02 -42.62
N PRO A 227 0.84 -40.82 -42.77
CA PRO A 227 1.40 -41.15 -44.08
C PRO A 227 0.56 -42.24 -44.78
N PRO A 228 0.28 -42.11 -46.09
CA PRO A 228 -0.42 -43.14 -46.86
C PRO A 228 0.52 -44.31 -47.29
N PRO A 229 -0.07 -45.48 -47.65
CA PRO A 229 0.60 -46.78 -47.86
C PRO A 229 1.42 -46.91 -49.15
#